data_AF-A0A2N8MY46-F1
#
_entry.id   AF-A0A2N8MY46-F1
#
_cell.length_a   1.000
_cell.length_b   1.000
_cell.length_c   1.000
_cell.angle_alpha   90.00
_cell.angle_beta   90.00
_cell.angle_gamma   90.00
#
_symmetry.space_group_name_H-M   'P 1'
#
loop_
_entity.id
_entity.type
_entity.pdbx_description
1 polymer ?
#
loop_
_entity_poly.entity_id
_entity_poly.type
_entity_poly.pdbx_seq_one_letter_code
_entity_poly.pdbx_strand_id
1 'polypeptide(L)'
;MDERLIGLWSDRMLYPSDVESAELAFRGDGSGWLYWSSWSTEFTVSRYTWAAFTPGKLALKFHRTLGGTWSIDDGVTRHDVESDEKEESVVEVGYEITPGEDPFGSPVTLLSLDRPLDDHLAGSRFAWAEKPESLSDPSADAPRPDPSNPR
;
A
#
# COMPACT_ATOMS: atom_id res chain seq x y z
N MET A 1 -17.51 -9.65 2.46
CA MET A 1 -16.41 -8.66 2.53
C MET A 1 -16.14 -8.41 4.00
N ASP A 2 -14.89 -8.49 4.45
CA ASP A 2 -14.51 -8.25 5.85
C ASP A 2 -14.23 -6.77 6.03
N GLU A 3 -15.14 -6.06 6.69
CA GLU A 3 -15.05 -4.61 6.90
C GLU A 3 -13.88 -4.20 7.80
N ARG A 4 -13.33 -5.13 8.59
CA ARG A 4 -12.18 -4.88 9.47
C ARG A 4 -10.92 -4.51 8.69
N LEU A 5 -10.84 -4.90 7.41
CA LEU A 5 -9.74 -4.53 6.52
C LEU A 5 -9.80 -3.07 6.07
N ILE A 6 -10.99 -2.45 6.04
CA ILE A 6 -11.20 -1.12 5.44
C ILE A 6 -10.45 -0.05 6.23
N GLY A 7 -9.38 0.48 5.66
CA GLY A 7 -8.48 1.41 6.34
C GLY A 7 -7.11 1.46 5.67
N LEU A 8 -6.15 2.03 6.38
CA LEU A 8 -4.74 2.06 6.00
C LEU A 8 -3.95 1.14 6.95
N TRP A 9 -3.08 0.33 6.38
CA TRP A 9 -2.17 -0.54 7.11
C TRP A 9 -0.75 -0.23 6.67
N SER A 10 0.16 0.00 7.61
CA SER A 10 1.54 0.42 7.34
C SER A 10 2.51 -0.48 8.08
N ASP A 11 3.59 -0.89 7.42
CA ASP A 11 4.69 -1.61 8.07
C ASP A 11 5.67 -0.67 8.79
N ARG A 12 5.59 0.65 8.54
CA ARG A 12 6.49 1.66 9.11
C ARG A 12 6.49 1.70 10.64
N MET A 13 5.33 1.45 11.26
CA MET A 13 5.24 1.36 12.72
C MET A 13 5.91 0.09 13.27
N LEU A 14 5.97 -0.98 12.46
CA LEU A 14 6.61 -2.24 12.82
C LEU A 14 8.12 -2.21 12.56
N TYR A 15 8.56 -1.41 11.59
CA TYR A 15 9.95 -1.33 11.16
C TYR A 15 10.41 0.14 11.03
N PRO A 16 10.47 0.89 12.14
CA PRO A 16 10.74 2.34 12.12
C PRO A 16 12.15 2.73 11.63
N SER A 17 13.07 1.78 11.57
CA SER A 17 14.46 1.97 11.13
C SER A 17 14.68 1.54 9.67
N ASP A 18 13.68 0.95 9.03
CA ASP A 18 13.83 0.47 7.65
C ASP A 18 13.84 1.66 6.68
N VAL A 19 14.70 1.55 5.67
CA VAL A 19 14.88 2.59 4.65
C VAL A 19 13.78 2.57 3.59
N GLU A 20 12.91 1.58 3.68
CA GLU A 20 11.76 1.35 2.82
C GLU A 20 10.53 1.15 3.70
N SER A 21 9.37 1.53 3.19
CA SER A 21 8.10 1.26 3.86
C SER A 21 7.02 0.94 2.85
N ALA A 22 6.10 0.07 3.26
CA ALA A 22 4.94 -0.32 2.50
C ALA A 22 3.63 -0.04 3.25
N GLU A 23 2.63 0.40 2.49
CA GLU A 23 1.31 0.73 2.97
C GLU A 23 0.23 0.09 2.11
N LEU A 24 -0.78 -0.50 2.75
CA LEU A 24 -1.95 -1.09 2.12
C LEU A 24 -3.20 -0.30 2.49
N ALA A 25 -3.90 0.21 1.48
CA ALA A 25 -5.20 0.84 1.65
C ALA A 25 -6.32 -0.04 1.09
N PHE A 26 -7.30 -0.36 1.93
CA PHE A 26 -8.52 -1.04 1.52
C PHE A 26 -9.72 -0.09 1.63
N ARG A 27 -10.40 0.20 0.53
CA ARG A 27 -11.60 1.04 0.51
C ARG A 27 -12.88 0.20 0.51
N GLY A 28 -13.95 0.76 1.06
CA GLY A 28 -15.24 0.06 1.20
C GLY A 28 -15.96 -0.23 -0.13
N ASP A 29 -15.54 0.40 -1.22
CA ASP A 29 -16.04 0.13 -2.58
C ASP A 29 -15.33 -1.07 -3.26
N GLY A 30 -14.37 -1.70 -2.56
CA GLY A 30 -13.59 -2.81 -3.08
C GLY A 30 -12.36 -2.39 -3.88
N SER A 31 -12.05 -1.09 -3.97
CA SER A 31 -10.77 -0.60 -4.50
C SER A 31 -9.71 -0.50 -3.40
N GLY A 32 -8.45 -0.47 -3.79
CA GLY A 32 -7.34 -0.30 -2.87
C GLY A 32 -6.02 -0.05 -3.60
N TRP A 33 -4.98 0.16 -2.82
CA TRP A 33 -3.63 0.33 -3.34
C TRP A 33 -2.59 -0.23 -2.37
N LEU A 34 -1.45 -0.61 -2.95
CA LEU A 34 -0.19 -0.88 -2.27
C LEU A 34 0.76 0.27 -2.64
N TYR A 35 1.23 1.00 -1.65
CA TYR A 35 2.25 2.02 -1.82
C TYR A 35 3.54 1.49 -1.22
N TRP A 36 4.62 1.56 -1.98
CA TRP A 36 5.97 1.35 -1.50
C TRP A 36 6.77 2.62 -1.74
N SER A 37 7.62 2.97 -0.78
CA SER A 37 8.55 4.09 -0.94
C SER A 37 9.86 3.81 -0.26
N SER A 38 10.95 4.25 -0.89
CA SER A 38 12.29 4.23 -0.31
C SER A 38 12.70 5.62 0.17
N TRP A 39 13.61 5.68 1.15
CA TRP A 39 14.22 6.94 1.60
C TRP A 39 15.06 7.59 0.48
N SER A 40 15.51 6.82 -0.52
CA SER A 40 16.27 7.34 -1.66
C SER A 40 15.41 8.05 -2.72
N THR A 41 14.14 8.36 -2.42
CA THR A 41 13.13 9.05 -3.25
C THR A 41 12.31 8.18 -4.19
N GLU A 42 12.56 6.87 -4.31
CA GLU A 42 11.77 6.03 -5.21
C GLU A 42 10.41 5.70 -4.60
N PHE A 43 9.39 5.58 -5.45
CA PHE A 43 8.11 5.02 -5.04
C PHE A 43 7.46 4.16 -6.11
N THR A 44 6.54 3.31 -5.66
CA THR A 44 5.61 2.59 -6.52
C THR A 44 4.20 2.62 -5.89
N VAL A 45 3.16 2.78 -6.72
CA VAL A 45 1.75 2.62 -6.35
C VAL A 45 1.12 1.56 -7.23
N SER A 46 0.83 0.40 -6.65
CA SER A 46 0.11 -0.69 -7.32
C SER A 46 -1.36 -0.66 -6.93
N ARG A 47 -2.25 -0.40 -7.89
CA ARG A 47 -3.70 -0.32 -7.69
C ARG A 47 -4.34 -1.67 -7.88
N TYR A 48 -5.25 -2.00 -6.98
CA TYR A 48 -5.99 -3.25 -7.02
C TYR A 48 -7.47 -3.08 -6.70
N THR A 49 -8.23 -4.09 -7.10
CA THR A 49 -9.53 -4.40 -6.49
C THR A 49 -9.34 -5.56 -5.52
N TRP A 50 -10.13 -5.59 -4.45
CA TRP A 50 -10.00 -6.61 -3.41
C TRP A 50 -11.34 -7.23 -3.04
N ALA A 51 -11.28 -8.50 -2.66
CA ALA A 51 -12.38 -9.23 -2.05
C ALA A 51 -11.86 -10.10 -0.92
N ALA A 52 -12.51 -10.02 0.23
CA ALA A 52 -12.22 -10.89 1.36
C ALA A 52 -13.32 -11.95 1.49
N PHE A 53 -12.90 -13.22 1.45
CA PHE A 53 -13.73 -14.39 1.66
C PHE A 53 -13.49 -14.92 3.07
N THR A 54 -14.55 -14.96 3.86
CA THR A 54 -14.46 -15.44 5.23
C THR A 54 -14.54 -16.97 5.29
N PRO A 55 -13.72 -17.63 6.13
CA PRO A 55 -12.68 -17.03 6.99
C PRO A 55 -11.32 -16.89 6.29
N GLY A 56 -10.68 -15.72 6.46
CA GLY A 56 -9.22 -15.56 6.35
C GLY A 56 -8.61 -15.62 4.94
N LYS A 57 -9.39 -15.48 3.86
CA LYS A 57 -8.81 -15.38 2.49
C LYS A 57 -9.02 -14.00 1.88
N LEU A 58 -7.95 -13.44 1.34
CA LEU A 58 -7.94 -12.17 0.64
C LEU A 58 -7.49 -12.38 -0.80
N ALA A 59 -8.30 -11.93 -1.75
CA ALA A 59 -7.95 -11.88 -3.16
C ALA A 59 -7.73 -10.41 -3.56
N LEU A 60 -6.56 -10.10 -4.10
CA LEU A 60 -6.21 -8.81 -4.67
C LEU A 60 -5.98 -8.98 -6.16
N LYS A 61 -6.69 -8.20 -6.97
CA LYS A 61 -6.49 -8.14 -8.42
C LYS A 61 -5.86 -6.80 -8.77
N PHE A 62 -4.55 -6.82 -9.01
CA PHE A 62 -3.80 -5.66 -9.46
C PHE A 62 -4.09 -5.39 -10.93
N HIS A 63 -4.25 -4.13 -11.26
CA HIS A 63 -4.64 -3.72 -12.61
C HIS A 63 -3.82 -2.54 -13.16
N ARG A 64 -2.97 -1.92 -12.34
CA ARG A 64 -2.16 -0.76 -12.73
C ARG A 64 -1.07 -0.50 -11.70
N THR A 65 0.14 -0.21 -12.16
CA THR A 65 1.26 0.18 -11.31
C THR A 65 1.86 1.48 -11.81
N LEU A 66 2.04 2.45 -10.90
CA LEU A 66 2.75 3.70 -11.17
C LEU A 66 4.10 3.66 -10.46
N GLY A 67 5.15 4.11 -11.13
CA GLY A 67 6.47 4.28 -10.55
C GLY A 67 7.00 5.69 -10.75
N GLY A 68 7.93 6.10 -9.90
CA GLY A 68 8.60 7.39 -10.05
C GLY A 68 9.31 7.82 -8.79
N THR A 69 9.41 9.14 -8.60
CA THR A 69 10.11 9.73 -7.47
C THR A 69 9.22 10.59 -6.59
N TRP A 70 9.52 10.64 -5.30
CA TRP A 70 8.86 11.50 -4.33
C TRP A 70 9.84 12.53 -3.75
N SER A 71 9.31 13.67 -3.36
CA SER A 71 10.05 14.76 -2.71
C SER A 71 9.19 15.40 -1.62
N ILE A 72 9.81 16.19 -0.76
CA ILE A 72 9.09 17.02 0.22
C ILE A 72 9.25 18.47 -0.22
N ASP A 73 8.12 19.13 -0.49
CA ASP A 73 8.02 20.54 -0.87
C ASP A 73 7.13 21.25 0.16
N ASP A 74 7.67 22.23 0.89
CA ASP A 74 6.99 22.92 1.99
C ASP A 74 6.31 21.99 3.03
N GLY A 75 6.94 20.84 3.32
CA GLY A 75 6.42 19.85 4.27
C GLY A 75 5.32 18.94 3.71
N VAL A 76 5.00 19.07 2.42
CA VAL A 76 4.05 18.22 1.71
C VAL A 76 4.81 17.23 0.84
N THR A 77 4.45 15.95 0.93
CA THR A 77 5.00 14.92 0.04
C THR A 77 4.41 15.12 -1.36
N ARG A 78 5.29 15.25 -2.36
CA ARG A 78 4.92 15.36 -3.76
C ARG A 78 5.51 14.21 -4.56
N HIS A 79 4.69 13.60 -5.39
CA HIS A 79 5.07 12.52 -6.30
C HIS A 79 5.18 13.03 -7.74
N ASP A 80 6.23 12.59 -8.44
CA ASP A 80 6.40 12.73 -9.88
C ASP A 80 6.32 11.33 -10.52
N VAL A 81 5.30 11.09 -11.35
CA VAL A 81 5.07 9.78 -11.95
C VAL A 81 5.86 9.69 -13.24
N GLU A 82 6.81 8.76 -13.27
CA GLU A 82 7.72 8.54 -14.40
C GLU A 82 7.27 7.35 -15.25
N SER A 83 6.60 6.37 -14.65
CA SER A 83 6.03 5.20 -15.32
C SER A 83 4.58 4.96 -14.93
N ASP A 84 3.80 4.46 -15.90
CA ASP A 84 2.38 4.14 -15.73
C ASP A 84 2.08 2.87 -16.52
N GLU A 85 2.17 1.74 -15.83
CA GLU A 85 2.09 0.43 -16.44
C GLU A 85 0.73 -0.21 -16.16
N LYS A 86 0.15 -0.79 -17.22
CA LYS A 86 -0.98 -1.67 -17.06
C LYS A 86 -0.48 -2.99 -16.50
N GLU A 87 -1.11 -3.44 -15.44
CA GLU A 87 -0.85 -4.74 -14.82
C GLU A 87 -2.09 -5.62 -14.93
N GLU A 88 -1.93 -6.93 -14.98
CA GLU A 88 -3.03 -7.89 -14.83
C GLU A 88 -2.54 -9.08 -14.02
N SER A 89 -2.52 -8.93 -12.69
CA SER A 89 -2.10 -9.98 -11.77
C SER A 89 -3.16 -10.21 -10.69
N VAL A 90 -3.22 -11.44 -10.17
CA VAL A 90 -4.12 -11.82 -9.08
C VAL A 90 -3.30 -12.52 -8.01
N VAL A 91 -3.42 -12.02 -6.79
CA VAL A 91 -2.75 -12.56 -5.61
C VAL A 91 -3.81 -13.00 -4.61
N GLU A 92 -3.79 -14.30 -4.29
CA GLU A 92 -4.60 -14.87 -3.21
C GLU A 92 -3.70 -15.20 -2.02
N VAL A 93 -4.05 -14.69 -0.85
CA VAL A 93 -3.31 -14.88 0.40
C VAL A 93 -4.26 -15.18 1.55
N GLY A 94 -3.78 -15.96 2.51
CA GLY A 94 -4.35 -16.03 3.84
C GLY A 94 -4.10 -14.71 4.58
N TYR A 95 -5.07 -14.26 5.37
CA TYR A 95 -4.87 -13.10 6.25
C TYR A 95 -5.48 -13.31 7.64
N GLU A 96 -4.87 -12.64 8.62
CA GLU A 96 -5.35 -12.58 9.99
C GLU A 96 -5.27 -11.14 10.52
N ILE A 97 -6.28 -10.74 11.29
CA ILE A 97 -6.29 -9.46 12.02
C ILE A 97 -6.31 -9.75 13.52
N THR A 98 -5.26 -9.34 14.23
CA THR A 98 -5.08 -9.62 15.66
C THR A 98 -4.55 -8.42 16.42
N PRO A 99 -4.80 -8.33 17.74
CA PRO A 99 -4.04 -7.44 18.60
C PRO A 99 -2.56 -7.84 18.63
N GLY A 100 -1.66 -6.85 18.72
CA GLY A 100 -0.23 -7.06 18.89
C GLY A 100 0.46 -5.83 19.48
N GLU A 101 1.79 -5.81 19.38
CA GLU A 101 2.63 -4.73 19.87
C GLU A 101 3.59 -4.26 18.77
N ASP A 102 3.90 -2.97 18.76
CA ASP A 102 4.99 -2.39 17.97
C ASP A 102 6.37 -2.69 18.62
N PRO A 103 7.50 -2.34 17.99
CA PRO A 103 8.84 -2.56 18.56
C PRO A 103 9.12 -1.85 19.89
N PHE A 104 8.29 -0.88 20.28
CA PHE A 104 8.40 -0.12 21.53
C PHE A 104 7.44 -0.63 22.62
N GLY A 105 6.67 -1.68 22.34
CA GLY A 105 5.69 -2.27 23.27
C GLY A 105 4.33 -1.53 23.29
N SER A 106 4.08 -0.64 22.33
CA SER A 106 2.77 0.02 22.20
C SER A 106 1.75 -0.93 21.57
N PRO A 107 0.51 -1.00 22.07
CA PRO A 107 -0.51 -1.86 21.49
C PRO A 107 -0.92 -1.37 20.10
N VAL A 108 -0.95 -2.29 19.14
CA VAL A 108 -1.39 -2.04 17.75
C VAL A 108 -2.35 -3.13 17.29
N THR A 109 -3.11 -2.86 16.24
CA THR A 109 -3.84 -3.90 15.50
C THR A 109 -2.99 -4.34 14.32
N LEU A 110 -2.72 -5.64 14.20
CA LEU A 110 -1.88 -6.21 13.15
C LEU A 110 -2.73 -6.86 12.07
N LEU A 111 -2.37 -6.61 10.82
CA LEU A 111 -2.72 -7.41 9.66
C LEU A 111 -1.51 -8.28 9.32
N SER A 112 -1.69 -9.60 9.35
CA SER A 112 -0.67 -10.57 8.93
C SER A 112 -1.15 -11.34 7.71
N LEU A 113 -0.31 -11.43 6.70
CA LEU A 113 -0.50 -12.23 5.50
C LEU A 113 0.31 -13.52 5.62
N ASP A 114 -0.20 -14.62 5.09
CA ASP A 114 0.52 -15.90 5.10
C ASP A 114 1.77 -15.91 4.20
N ARG A 115 1.84 -14.97 3.25
CA ARG A 115 3.00 -14.66 2.41
C ARG A 115 2.98 -13.19 1.97
N PRO A 116 4.14 -12.63 1.57
CA PRO A 116 4.20 -11.33 0.90
C PRO A 116 3.29 -11.24 -0.33
N LEU A 117 2.82 -10.04 -0.66
CA LEU A 117 2.01 -9.79 -1.86
C LEU A 117 2.83 -9.81 -3.16
N ASP A 118 4.10 -9.43 -3.03
CA ASP A 118 5.11 -9.44 -4.09
C ASP A 118 6.46 -9.79 -3.45
N ASP A 119 7.37 -10.33 -4.25
CA ASP A 119 8.71 -10.74 -3.84
C ASP A 119 9.64 -9.54 -3.57
N HIS A 120 9.27 -8.33 -4.02
CA HIS A 120 10.19 -7.19 -4.06
C HIS A 120 9.82 -6.02 -3.14
N LEU A 121 8.53 -5.69 -2.99
CA LEU A 121 8.15 -4.36 -2.47
C LEU A 121 7.39 -4.36 -1.14
N ALA A 122 7.07 -5.50 -0.53
CA ALA A 122 6.31 -5.49 0.72
C ALA A 122 6.57 -6.72 1.60
N GLY A 123 6.63 -6.49 2.91
CA GLY A 123 6.57 -7.56 3.90
C GLY A 123 5.20 -8.23 3.99
N SER A 124 5.04 -9.13 4.96
CA SER A 124 3.77 -9.83 5.21
C SER A 124 3.02 -9.32 6.44
N ARG A 125 3.50 -8.26 7.11
CA ARG A 125 2.92 -7.74 8.35
C ARG A 125 2.79 -6.24 8.29
N PHE A 126 1.60 -5.75 8.65
CA PHE A 126 1.27 -4.34 8.65
C PHE A 126 0.53 -4.00 9.94
N ALA A 127 0.77 -2.82 10.50
CA ALA A 127 0.01 -2.30 11.62
C ALA A 127 -1.07 -1.34 11.12
N TRP A 128 -2.23 -1.33 11.77
CA TRP A 128 -3.29 -0.38 11.49
C TRP A 128 -2.78 1.05 11.68
N ALA A 129 -2.74 1.82 10.60
CA ALA A 129 -2.45 3.24 10.63
C ALA A 129 -3.77 4.01 10.82
N GLU A 130 -3.76 5.01 11.70
CA GLU A 130 -4.96 5.80 12.01
C GLU A 130 -5.70 6.22 10.74
N LYS A 131 -7.02 6.08 10.79
CA LYS A 131 -7.94 6.25 9.68
C LYS A 131 -7.81 7.68 9.13
N PRO A 132 -7.16 7.90 7.98
CA PRO A 132 -7.09 9.26 7.46
C PRO A 132 -8.53 9.70 7.13
N GLU A 133 -8.87 10.97 7.40
CA GLU A 133 -10.19 11.54 7.09
C GLU A 133 -10.57 11.36 5.61
N SER A 134 -9.55 11.18 4.75
CA SER A 134 -9.65 10.69 3.39
C SER A 134 -8.50 9.72 3.10
N LEU A 135 -8.80 8.48 2.70
CA LEU A 135 -7.84 7.56 2.07
C LEU A 135 -7.55 8.05 0.64
N SER A 136 -6.88 9.19 0.50
CA SER A 136 -6.50 9.71 -0.81
C SER A 136 -5.44 8.80 -1.45
N ASP A 137 -5.52 8.60 -2.76
CA ASP A 137 -4.46 7.92 -3.49
C ASP A 137 -3.23 8.85 -3.48
N PRO A 138 -2.05 8.40 -3.02
CA PRO A 138 -0.87 9.26 -2.85
C PRO A 138 -0.41 9.88 -4.18
N SER A 139 -0.76 9.26 -5.30
CA SER A 139 -0.42 9.73 -6.65
C SER A 139 -1.59 10.40 -7.39
N ALA A 140 -2.71 10.69 -6.70
CA ALA A 140 -3.92 11.21 -7.32
C ALA A 140 -3.68 12.50 -8.13
N ASP A 141 -2.87 13.40 -7.56
CA ASP A 141 -2.57 14.73 -8.11
C ASP A 141 -1.23 14.78 -8.85
N ALA A 142 -0.54 13.64 -8.99
CA ALA A 142 0.77 13.60 -9.62
C ALA A 142 0.68 13.91 -11.12
N PRO A 143 1.58 14.76 -11.66
CA PRO A 143 1.74 14.93 -13.10
C PRO A 143 1.96 13.57 -13.77
N ARG A 144 1.35 13.34 -14.93
CA ARG A 144 1.52 12.11 -15.71
C ARG A 144 2.28 12.41 -17.00
N PRO A 145 3.11 11.48 -17.49
CA PRO A 145 3.72 11.62 -18.81
C PRO A 145 2.62 11.74 -19.87
N ASP A 146 2.76 12.71 -20.78
CA ASP A 146 1.87 12.80 -21.94
C ASP A 146 2.14 11.59 -22.86
N PRO A 147 1.15 10.74 -23.15
CA PRO A 147 1.33 9.61 -24.07
C PRO A 147 1.74 10.03 -25.49
N SER A 148 1.66 11.32 -25.81
CA SER A 148 2.01 11.91 -27.11
C SER A 148 3.51 12.17 -27.28
N ASN A 149 4.33 12.03 -26.24
CA ASN A 149 5.75 12.38 -26.31
C ASN A 149 6.65 11.26 -25.74
N PRO A 150 6.90 10.18 -26.51
CA PRO A 150 7.92 9.21 -26.14
C PRO A 150 9.29 9.88 -26.18
N ARG A 151 10.05 9.77 -25.09
CA ARG A 151 11.48 10.09 -25.07
C ARG A 151 12.25 9.20 -26.04
#